data_AF-A0A250JV49-F1
#
_entry.id   AF-A0A250JV49-F1
#
_cell.length_a   1.000
_cell.length_b   1.000
_cell.length_c   1.000
_cell.angle_alpha   90.00
_cell.angle_beta   90.00
_cell.angle_gamma   90.00
#
_symmetry.space_group_name_H-M   'P 1'
#
loop_
_entity.id
_entity.type
_entity.pdbx_description
1 polymer ?
#
loop_
_entity_poly.entity_id
_entity_poly.type
_entity_poly.pdbx_seq_one_letter_code
_entity_poly.pdbx_strand_id
1 'polypeptide(L)' 'MSGGGGSYDFDDDAEKESGRGGGRAQKDFDCPSCNANNPVDEPLAQGDEVRCNYCGSEFKVSVNSEGRVRFKEV' A
#
# COMPACT_ATOMS: atom_id res chain seq x y z
N MET A 1 -49.68 13.97 6.81
CA MET A 1 -48.40 14.21 7.52
C MET A 1 -47.31 13.63 6.65
N SER A 2 -46.72 14.44 5.78
CA SER A 2 -45.87 13.97 4.68
C SER A 2 -44.39 14.01 5.08
N GLY A 3 -43.76 12.83 4.97
CA GLY A 3 -42.38 12.62 4.52
C GLY A 3 -41.26 13.35 5.26
N GLY A 4 -40.65 12.67 6.23
CA GLY A 4 -39.36 13.06 6.79
C GLY A 4 -38.19 12.32 6.12
N GLY A 5 -37.17 13.09 5.72
CA GLY A 5 -35.77 12.82 6.04
C GLY A 5 -34.91 12.04 5.05
N GLY A 6 -33.80 12.67 4.64
CA GLY A 6 -32.55 11.97 4.27
C GLY A 6 -31.86 12.50 3.02
N SER A 7 -31.04 13.56 3.17
CA SER A 7 -30.00 13.93 2.22
C SER A 7 -28.85 12.94 2.31
N TYR A 8 -28.46 12.34 1.18
CA TYR A 8 -27.29 11.48 1.06
C TYR A 8 -26.20 12.25 0.30
N ASP A 9 -25.37 12.94 1.06
CA ASP A 9 -24.08 13.47 0.60
C ASP A 9 -23.12 12.29 0.44
N PHE A 10 -23.03 11.74 -0.78
CA PHE A 10 -22.02 10.76 -1.16
C PHE A 10 -20.73 11.52 -1.50
N ASP A 11 -19.96 11.87 -0.48
CA ASP A 11 -18.57 12.29 -0.58
C ASP A 11 -17.71 11.04 -0.83
N ASP A 12 -17.60 10.63 -2.10
CA ASP A 12 -16.70 9.56 -2.58
C ASP A 12 -15.38 10.20 -3.05
N ASP A 13 -14.68 10.91 -2.15
CA ASP A 13 -13.33 11.46 -2.38
C ASP A 13 -12.35 10.94 -1.31
N ALA A 14 -12.28 9.62 -1.11
CA ALA A 14 -11.46 9.09 -0.02
C ALA A 14 -10.77 7.74 -0.23
N GLU A 15 -10.65 7.19 -1.44
CA GLU A 15 -9.88 5.94 -1.64
C GLU A 15 -8.80 6.08 -2.71
N LYS A 16 -8.03 7.18 -2.61
CA LYS A 16 -6.64 7.24 -3.11
C LYS A 16 -5.67 7.61 -1.99
N GLU A 17 -5.96 7.17 -0.77
CA GLU A 17 -5.01 7.25 0.34
C GLU A 17 -3.98 6.11 0.26
N SER A 18 -3.19 6.10 -0.82
CA SER A 18 -1.88 5.45 -0.81
C SER A 18 -0.99 6.24 0.16
N GLY A 19 -1.09 5.93 1.45
CA GLY A 19 -0.19 6.40 2.49
C GLY A 19 -0.86 7.21 3.59
N ARG A 20 -1.35 6.53 4.64
CA ARG A 20 -1.39 7.06 6.01
C ARG A 20 -1.35 5.91 7.00
N GLY A 21 -0.41 6.04 7.95
CA GLY A 21 -0.11 5.05 8.95
C GLY A 21 -1.30 4.73 9.84
N GLY A 22 -1.57 3.44 9.98
CA GLY A 22 -2.63 2.89 10.81
C GLY A 22 -2.47 1.39 11.01
N GLY A 23 -1.37 0.96 11.64
CA GLY A 23 -1.25 -0.33 12.34
C GLY A 23 -1.46 -1.64 11.57
N ARG A 24 -1.71 -1.61 10.25
CA ARG A 24 -1.84 -2.81 9.42
C ARG A 24 -0.50 -3.07 8.75
N ALA A 25 0.01 -4.26 9.00
CA ALA A 25 1.27 -4.71 8.45
C ALA A 25 1.16 -4.67 6.90
N GLN A 26 2.10 -4.01 6.22
CA GLN A 26 2.05 -3.76 4.78
C GLN A 26 2.17 -5.11 4.03
N LYS A 27 1.06 -5.59 3.47
CA LYS A 27 0.95 -6.90 2.80
C LYS A 27 0.98 -6.82 1.28
N ASP A 28 1.39 -5.68 0.74
CA ASP A 28 1.53 -5.45 -0.69
C ASP A 28 2.56 -4.35 -0.95
N PHE A 29 3.22 -4.42 -2.10
CA PHE A 29 4.08 -3.35 -2.58
C PHE A 29 3.92 -3.10 -4.08
N ASP A 30 4.00 -1.83 -4.47
CA ASP A 30 4.10 -1.45 -5.86
C ASP A 30 5.56 -1.53 -6.33
N CYS A 31 5.79 -2.29 -7.41
CA CYS A 31 7.11 -2.45 -7.98
C CYS A 31 7.59 -1.12 -8.58
N PRO A 32 8.76 -0.57 -8.17
CA PRO A 32 9.25 0.70 -8.69
C PRO A 32 9.74 0.62 -10.15
N SER A 33 9.95 -0.59 -10.70
CA SER A 33 10.45 -0.78 -12.07
C SER A 33 9.31 -0.96 -13.10
N CYS A 34 8.17 -1.53 -12.71
CA CYS A 34 7.05 -1.78 -13.62
C CYS A 34 5.68 -1.29 -13.13
N ASN A 35 5.62 -0.68 -11.94
CA ASN A 35 4.40 -0.18 -11.29
C ASN A 35 3.32 -1.25 -11.04
N ALA A 36 3.66 -2.53 -11.13
CA ALA A 36 2.73 -3.61 -10.79
C ALA A 36 2.57 -3.71 -9.26
N ASN A 37 1.34 -3.91 -8.79
CA ASN A 37 1.05 -4.19 -7.39
C ASN A 37 1.38 -5.67 -7.09
N ASN A 38 2.21 -5.92 -6.09
CA ASN A 38 2.65 -7.25 -5.68
C ASN A 38 2.11 -7.56 -4.28
N PRO A 39 1.06 -8.38 -4.16
CA PRO A 39 0.63 -8.89 -2.86
C PRO A 39 1.67 -9.85 -2.28
N VAL A 40 1.88 -9.77 -0.97
CA VAL A 40 2.79 -10.63 -0.20
C VAL A 40 2.06 -11.27 0.97
N ASP A 41 2.38 -12.53 1.26
CA ASP A 41 1.75 -13.28 2.35
C ASP A 41 2.15 -12.77 3.72
N GLU A 42 3.43 -12.42 3.85
CA GLU A 42 4.04 -11.88 5.06
C GLU A 42 4.21 -10.36 4.94
N PRO A 43 4.03 -9.63 6.05
CA PRO A 43 4.18 -8.19 6.00
C PRO A 43 5.64 -7.78 5.84
N LEU A 44 5.86 -6.74 5.04
CA LEU A 44 7.20 -6.25 4.74
C LEU A 44 7.94 -5.78 6.00
N ALA A 45 9.10 -6.37 6.25
CA ALA A 45 9.98 -6.02 7.34
C ALA A 45 11.27 -5.36 6.85
N GLN A 46 12.00 -4.74 7.80
CA GLN A 46 13.28 -4.11 7.50
C GLN A 46 14.32 -5.16 7.10
N GLY A 47 14.89 -5.00 5.91
CA GLY A 47 15.95 -5.88 5.41
C GLY A 47 15.45 -7.05 4.57
N ASP A 48 14.13 -7.21 4.42
CA ASP A 48 13.54 -8.23 3.56
C ASP A 48 13.94 -8.05 2.10
N GLU A 49 13.99 -9.15 1.37
CA GLU A 49 14.23 -9.17 -0.07
C GLU A 49 12.95 -9.66 -0.74
N VAL A 50 12.34 -8.78 -1.53
CA VAL A 50 11.10 -9.07 -2.26
C VAL A 50 11.36 -9.04 -3.75
N ARG A 51 10.70 -9.96 -4.46
CA ARG A 51 10.79 -10.04 -5.91
C ARG A 51 9.46 -9.68 -6.52
N CYS A 52 9.48 -8.87 -7.57
CA CYS A 52 8.30 -8.60 -8.36
C CYS A 52 7.93 -9.85 -9.17
N ASN A 53 6.70 -10.34 -8.99
CA ASN A 53 6.20 -11.52 -9.70
C ASN A 53 5.82 -11.23 -11.17
N TYR A 54 5.82 -9.96 -11.58
CA TYR A 54 5.45 -9.53 -12.93
C TYR A 54 6.67 -9.25 -13.82
N CYS A 55 7.58 -8.36 -13.39
CA CYS A 55 8.79 -8.04 -14.16
C CYS A 55 10.02 -8.86 -13.77
N GLY A 56 9.99 -9.50 -12.60
CA GLY A 56 11.09 -10.31 -12.10
C GLY A 56 12.18 -9.55 -11.34
N SER A 57 12.10 -8.22 -11.24
CA SER A 57 13.07 -7.38 -10.50
C SER A 57 13.06 -7.69 -9.01
N GLU A 58 14.23 -7.61 -8.38
CA GLU A 58 14.45 -7.91 -6.97
C GLU A 58 14.76 -6.63 -6.20
N PHE A 59 14.16 -6.47 -5.02
CA PHE A 59 14.27 -5.27 -4.22
C PHE A 59 14.52 -5.60 -2.76
N LYS A 60 15.42 -4.82 -2.16
CA LYS A 60 15.64 -4.80 -0.72
C LYS A 60 14.71 -3.80 -0.06
N VAL A 61 13.92 -4.28 0.89
CA VAL A 61 13.01 -3.51 1.72
C VAL A 61 13.79 -2.79 2.82
N SER A 62 13.58 -1.49 2.93
CA SER A 62 14.13 -0.65 4.00
C SER A 62 13.00 0.14 4.64
N VAL A 63 12.66 -0.20 5.88
CA VAL A 63 11.71 0.56 6.69
C VAL A 63 12.47 1.62 7.48
N ASN A 64 12.08 2.89 7.36
CA ASN A 64 12.68 3.97 8.14
C ASN A 64 12.02 4.09 9.53
N SER A 65 12.61 4.90 10.42
CA SER A 65 12.09 5.16 11.77
C SER A 65 10.74 5.90 11.81
N GLU A 66 10.26 6.41 10.68
CA GLU A 66 8.93 7.01 10.52
C GLU A 66 7.89 5.98 10.00
N GLY A 67 8.28 4.71 9.81
CA GLY A 67 7.42 3.65 9.28
C GLY A 67 7.22 3.69 7.77
N ARG A 68 7.99 4.50 7.03
CA ARG A 68 7.96 4.53 5.57
C ARG A 68 8.81 3.41 4.99
N VAL A 69 8.19 2.59 4.15
CA VAL A 69 8.86 1.52 3.40
C VAL A 69 9.52 2.12 2.15
N ARG A 70 10.78 1.76 1.91
CA ARG A 70 11.51 2.06 0.68
C ARG A 70 12.02 0.78 0.06
N PHE A 71 12.06 0.75 -1.26
CA PHE A 71 12.55 -0.37 -2.05
C PHE A 71 13.81 0.07 -2.78
N LYS A 72 14.86 -0.74 -2.69
CA LYS A 72 16.11 -0.53 -3.44
C LYS A 72 16.38 -1.74 -4.31
N GLU A 73 16.49 -1.56 -5.61
CA GLU A 73 16.82 -2.64 -6.56
C GLU A 73 18.19 -3.26 -6.21
N VAL A 74 18.25 -4.60 -6.28
CA VAL A 74 19.43 -5.42 -5.93
C VAL A 74 20.21 -5.80 -7.18
#